data_AF-A0A5R2N6S5-F1
#
_entry.id   AF-A0A5R2N6S5-F1
#
_cell.length_a   1.000
_cell.length_b   1.000
_cell.length_c   1.000
_cell.angle_alpha   90.00
_cell.angle_beta   90.00
_cell.angle_gamma   90.00
#
_symmetry.space_group_name_H-M   'P 1'
#
loop_
_entity.id
_entity.type
_entity.pdbx_description
1 polymer ?
#
loop_
_entity_poly.entity_id
_entity_poly.type
_entity_poly.pdbx_seq_one_letter_code
_entity_poly.pdbx_strand_id
1 'polypeptide(L)'
;TGFHDEQLSNLKLDYSAAGSRVNGLKVSATASSGAAIVISNTTGDDRRSLNVQSADAGAILRFLNIYEHMEGGAITLALSGASDGPMKGKVDTSNFFVVNEPKLASIVSTTPAGDSRSLNQAVKGKLDTSRVKFERGYAEIDKGSGYLKLTNGVLRGPRIGTTFQGILYDQNNNMDMTGTFMPVYGLNRIFGELPIVGALLGNGRDRGLIG
;
A
#
# COMPACT_ATOMS: atom_id res chain seq x y z
N THR A 1 -22.46 -1.53 3.38
CA THR A 1 -21.74 -0.28 3.08
C THR A 1 -20.51 -0.21 3.96
N GLY A 2 -19.40 0.34 3.48
CA GLY A 2 -18.13 0.46 4.21
C GLY A 2 -17.67 1.91 4.32
N PHE A 3 -16.38 2.10 4.60
CA PHE A 3 -15.76 3.43 4.58
C PHE A 3 -15.66 3.99 3.15
N HIS A 4 -15.56 5.33 3.04
CA HIS A 4 -15.43 6.06 1.77
C HIS A 4 -16.55 5.77 0.76
N ASP A 5 -17.79 5.63 1.25
CA ASP A 5 -18.99 5.30 0.46
C ASP A 5 -18.91 4.01 -0.36
N GLU A 6 -17.93 3.14 -0.06
CA GLU A 6 -17.73 1.90 -0.81
C GLU A 6 -18.82 0.88 -0.48
N GLN A 7 -19.42 0.31 -1.51
CA GLN A 7 -20.48 -0.68 -1.38
C GLN A 7 -20.00 -2.02 -1.91
N LEU A 8 -20.08 -3.04 -1.06
CA LEU A 8 -19.86 -4.42 -1.47
C LEU A 8 -21.21 -5.11 -1.64
N SER A 9 -21.38 -5.81 -2.75
CA SER A 9 -22.55 -6.62 -3.06
C SER A 9 -22.19 -8.10 -3.08
N ASN A 10 -23.20 -8.98 -3.12
CA ASN A 10 -23.03 -10.44 -3.19
C ASN A 10 -22.10 -11.00 -2.11
N LEU A 11 -22.21 -10.46 -0.88
CA LEU A 11 -21.41 -10.90 0.25
C LEU A 11 -21.79 -12.33 0.63
N LYS A 12 -20.79 -13.22 0.60
CA LYS A 12 -20.86 -14.56 1.17
C LYS A 12 -19.76 -14.71 2.21
N LEU A 13 -20.15 -15.23 3.36
CA LEU A 13 -19.29 -15.45 4.52
C LEU A 13 -19.40 -16.92 4.92
N ASP A 14 -18.33 -17.67 4.73
CA ASP A 14 -18.20 -19.03 5.25
C ASP A 14 -17.22 -18.98 6.44
N TYR A 15 -17.64 -19.48 7.60
CA TYR A 15 -16.84 -19.47 8.83
C TYR A 15 -16.89 -20.83 9.51
N SER A 16 -15.76 -21.24 10.09
CA SER A 16 -15.65 -22.49 10.86
C SER A 16 -14.92 -22.23 12.18
N ALA A 17 -15.42 -22.82 13.26
CA ALA A 17 -14.85 -22.70 14.59
C ALA A 17 -14.99 -23.99 15.39
N ALA A 18 -14.04 -24.19 16.29
CA ALA A 18 -14.06 -25.24 17.30
C ALA A 18 -13.96 -24.59 18.69
N GLY A 19 -15.08 -24.56 19.43
CA GLY A 19 -15.17 -23.84 20.69
C GLY A 19 -14.95 -22.33 20.49
N SER A 20 -13.98 -21.76 21.20
CA SER A 20 -13.59 -20.34 21.08
C SER A 20 -12.58 -20.05 19.96
N ARG A 21 -12.09 -21.09 19.26
CA ARG A 21 -11.07 -20.94 18.20
C ARG A 21 -11.72 -20.83 16.82
N VAL A 22 -11.34 -19.78 16.09
CA VAL A 22 -11.67 -19.62 14.66
C VAL A 22 -10.70 -20.49 13.83
N ASN A 23 -11.24 -21.52 13.18
CA ASN A 23 -10.45 -22.43 12.34
C ASN A 23 -10.38 -21.93 10.89
N GLY A 24 -11.40 -21.20 10.42
CA GLY A 24 -11.42 -20.74 9.05
C GLY A 24 -12.45 -19.65 8.82
N LEU A 25 -12.09 -18.71 7.95
CA LEU A 25 -12.93 -17.63 7.48
C LEU A 25 -12.70 -17.50 5.97
N LYS A 26 -13.77 -17.55 5.18
CA LYS A 26 -13.75 -17.23 3.76
C LYS A 26 -14.82 -16.19 3.50
N VAL A 27 -14.40 -15.08 2.92
CA VAL A 27 -15.27 -13.99 2.49
C VAL A 27 -15.16 -13.90 0.98
N SER A 28 -16.30 -13.84 0.30
CA SER A 28 -16.37 -13.38 -1.08
C SER A 28 -17.37 -12.25 -1.21
N ALA A 29 -17.03 -11.23 -1.98
CA ALA A 29 -17.91 -10.11 -2.27
C ALA A 29 -17.61 -9.55 -3.66
N THR A 30 -18.44 -8.63 -4.13
CA THR A 30 -18.25 -7.90 -5.38
C THR A 30 -18.15 -6.41 -5.08
N ALA A 31 -17.07 -5.77 -5.52
CA ALA A 31 -16.88 -4.33 -5.43
C ALA A 31 -17.88 -3.57 -6.31
N SER A 32 -18.05 -2.26 -6.08
CA SER A 32 -18.90 -1.40 -6.92
C SER A 32 -18.51 -1.43 -8.40
N SER A 33 -17.24 -1.69 -8.70
CA SER A 33 -16.70 -1.87 -10.06
C SER A 33 -17.07 -3.20 -10.73
N GLY A 34 -17.70 -4.14 -10.01
CA GLY A 34 -17.95 -5.50 -10.47
C GLY A 34 -16.79 -6.47 -10.20
N ALA A 35 -15.66 -6.01 -9.65
CA ALA A 35 -14.52 -6.85 -9.33
C ALA A 35 -14.82 -7.81 -8.17
N ALA A 36 -14.44 -9.08 -8.32
CA ALA A 36 -14.54 -10.05 -7.24
C ALA A 36 -13.48 -9.80 -6.16
N ILE A 37 -13.90 -9.90 -4.91
CA ILE A 37 -13.07 -9.83 -3.71
C ILE A 37 -13.12 -11.21 -3.06
N VAL A 38 -11.97 -11.80 -2.78
CA VAL A 38 -11.86 -13.05 -2.03
C VAL A 38 -10.86 -12.87 -0.89
N ILE A 39 -11.29 -13.17 0.33
CA ILE A 39 -10.45 -13.19 1.53
C ILE A 39 -10.56 -14.57 2.13
N SER A 40 -9.43 -15.22 2.43
CA SER A 40 -9.41 -16.48 3.15
C SER A 40 -8.42 -16.40 4.30
N ASN A 41 -8.86 -16.71 5.50
CA ASN A 41 -8.02 -16.86 6.68
C ASN A 41 -8.23 -18.27 7.25
N THR A 42 -7.18 -19.08 7.24
CA THR A 42 -7.23 -20.48 7.69
C THR A 42 -6.28 -20.67 8.87
N THR A 43 -6.74 -21.39 9.88
CA THR A 43 -5.97 -21.78 11.06
C THR A 43 -5.97 -23.30 11.18
N GLY A 44 -4.80 -23.91 11.28
CA GLY A 44 -4.61 -25.34 11.41
C GLY A 44 -3.16 -25.68 11.73
N ASP A 45 -2.94 -26.77 12.46
CA ASP A 45 -1.59 -27.25 12.84
C ASP A 45 -0.69 -26.17 13.46
N ASP A 46 -1.25 -25.38 14.39
CA ASP A 46 -0.60 -24.21 15.02
C ASP A 46 -0.08 -23.14 14.04
N ARG A 47 -0.61 -23.15 12.81
CA ARG A 47 -0.32 -22.16 11.78
C ARG A 47 -1.57 -21.41 11.36
N ARG A 48 -1.35 -20.19 10.88
CA ARG A 48 -2.37 -19.33 10.28
C ARG A 48 -1.91 -18.85 8.91
N SER A 49 -2.82 -18.79 7.95
CA SER A 49 -2.60 -18.17 6.65
C SER A 49 -3.73 -17.20 6.32
N LEU A 50 -3.39 -16.05 5.75
CA LEU A 50 -4.32 -15.03 5.29
C LEU A 50 -3.98 -14.74 3.83
N ASN A 51 -4.96 -14.92 2.95
CA ASN A 51 -4.87 -14.58 1.54
C ASN A 51 -5.98 -13.59 1.18
N VAL A 52 -5.64 -12.59 0.37
CA VAL A 52 -6.59 -11.63 -0.20
C VAL A 52 -6.30 -11.54 -1.69
N GLN A 53 -7.35 -11.58 -2.51
CA GLN A 53 -7.26 -11.39 -3.95
C GLN A 53 -8.42 -10.54 -4.43
N SER A 54 -8.12 -9.57 -5.30
CA SER A 54 -9.14 -8.77 -5.98
C SER A 54 -8.61 -8.13 -7.26
N ALA A 55 -9.51 -7.89 -8.20
CA ALA A 55 -9.26 -7.08 -9.40
C ALA A 55 -9.56 -5.58 -9.19
N ASP A 56 -9.93 -5.19 -7.97
CA ASP A 56 -10.05 -3.80 -7.51
C ASP A 56 -9.43 -3.65 -6.11
N ALA A 57 -8.16 -3.29 -6.08
CA ALA A 57 -7.37 -3.05 -4.88
C ALA A 57 -7.89 -1.81 -4.15
N GLY A 58 -8.17 -0.74 -4.90
CA GLY A 58 -8.68 0.52 -4.37
C GLY A 58 -9.98 0.33 -3.58
N ALA A 59 -10.93 -0.44 -4.11
CA ALA A 59 -12.19 -0.71 -3.43
C ALA A 59 -11.98 -1.43 -2.09
N ILE A 60 -11.12 -2.46 -2.03
CA ILE A 60 -10.83 -3.13 -0.75
C ILE A 60 -10.17 -2.19 0.24
N LEU A 61 -9.14 -1.45 -0.19
CA LEU A 61 -8.39 -0.57 0.71
C LEU A 61 -9.25 0.56 1.26
N ARG A 62 -10.13 1.15 0.44
CA ARG A 62 -11.13 2.12 0.87
C ARG A 62 -12.14 1.50 1.82
N PHE A 63 -12.72 0.36 1.46
CA PHE A 63 -13.72 -0.33 2.29
C PHE A 63 -13.17 -0.68 3.68
N LEU A 64 -11.90 -1.06 3.79
CA LEU A 64 -11.22 -1.41 5.05
C LEU A 64 -10.55 -0.22 5.75
N ASN A 65 -10.68 1.00 5.23
CA ASN A 65 -10.03 2.20 5.76
C ASN A 65 -8.49 2.10 5.87
N ILE A 66 -7.87 1.35 4.96
CA ILE A 66 -6.41 1.18 4.92
C ILE A 66 -5.79 2.33 4.15
N TYR A 67 -6.31 2.63 2.95
CA TYR A 67 -5.79 3.68 2.09
C TYR A 67 -6.86 4.17 1.11
N GLU A 68 -7.14 5.47 1.12
CA GLU A 68 -8.26 6.05 0.38
C GLU A 68 -7.92 6.54 -1.03
N HIS A 69 -6.65 6.92 -1.24
CA HIS A 69 -6.18 7.54 -2.48
C HIS A 69 -5.80 6.53 -3.58
N MET A 70 -6.14 5.25 -3.45
CA MET A 70 -5.92 4.25 -4.50
C MET A 70 -7.19 4.00 -5.31
N GLU A 71 -7.09 4.04 -6.64
CA GLU A 71 -8.17 3.74 -7.58
C GLU A 71 -7.83 2.52 -8.45
N GLY A 72 -8.74 1.55 -8.50
CA GLY A 72 -8.64 0.34 -9.31
C GLY A 72 -7.48 -0.57 -8.93
N GLY A 73 -6.94 -1.25 -9.95
CA GLY A 73 -5.82 -2.18 -9.86
C GLY A 73 -6.13 -3.55 -9.26
N ALA A 74 -5.25 -4.51 -9.47
CA ALA A 74 -5.36 -5.83 -8.84
C ALA A 74 -4.48 -5.90 -7.58
N ILE A 75 -4.91 -6.66 -6.58
CA ILE A 75 -4.16 -6.94 -5.36
C ILE A 75 -4.09 -8.44 -5.11
N THR A 76 -2.93 -8.90 -4.64
CA THR A 76 -2.73 -10.22 -4.06
C THR A 76 -1.92 -10.08 -2.78
N LEU A 77 -2.47 -10.56 -1.68
CA LEU A 77 -1.81 -10.62 -0.37
C LEU A 77 -1.71 -12.09 0.02
N ALA A 78 -0.55 -12.52 0.48
CA ALA A 78 -0.36 -13.84 1.06
C ALA A 78 0.51 -13.71 2.31
N LEU A 79 -0.07 -13.97 3.48
CA LEU A 79 0.59 -13.94 4.77
C LEU A 79 0.46 -15.31 5.45
N SER A 80 1.48 -15.70 6.21
CA SER A 80 1.42 -16.89 7.06
C SER A 80 2.25 -16.72 8.33
N GLY A 81 1.90 -17.45 9.39
CA GLY A 81 2.58 -17.38 10.67
C GLY A 81 2.12 -18.46 11.62
N ALA A 82 2.58 -18.40 12.87
CA ALA A 82 2.00 -19.19 13.96
C ALA A 82 0.57 -18.71 14.25
N SER A 83 -0.29 -19.58 14.80
CA SER A 83 -1.70 -19.28 15.08
C SER A 83 -1.92 -18.03 15.95
N ASP A 84 -1.04 -17.79 16.91
CA ASP A 84 -1.04 -16.69 17.88
C ASP A 84 0.10 -15.68 17.67
N GLY A 85 0.90 -15.86 16.61
CA GLY A 85 2.07 -15.07 16.32
C GLY A 85 1.89 -14.06 15.19
N PRO A 86 2.94 -13.26 14.91
CA PRO A 86 2.98 -12.40 13.73
C PRO A 86 2.87 -13.23 12.44
N MET A 87 2.17 -12.66 11.45
CA MET A 87 2.09 -13.20 10.11
C MET A 87 3.04 -12.45 9.19
N LYS A 88 3.79 -13.19 8.39
CA LYS A 88 4.74 -12.66 7.42
C LYS A 88 4.38 -13.09 6.01
N GLY A 89 4.75 -12.26 5.04
CA GLY A 89 4.57 -12.60 3.64
C GLY A 89 4.68 -11.37 2.76
N LYS A 90 3.85 -11.29 1.72
CA LYS A 90 3.97 -10.24 0.72
C LYS A 90 2.63 -9.74 0.22
N VAL A 91 2.64 -8.51 -0.24
CA VAL A 91 1.59 -7.91 -1.05
C VAL A 91 2.15 -7.53 -2.40
N ASP A 92 1.42 -7.89 -3.46
CA ASP A 92 1.65 -7.44 -4.83
C ASP A 92 0.40 -6.71 -5.31
N THR A 93 0.58 -5.54 -5.88
CA THR A 93 -0.47 -4.79 -6.59
C THR A 93 -0.04 -4.47 -8.01
N SER A 94 -1.01 -4.32 -8.91
CA SER A 94 -0.71 -3.97 -10.30
C SER A 94 -1.77 -3.06 -10.91
N ASN A 95 -1.35 -2.23 -11.87
CA ASN A 95 -2.22 -1.40 -12.70
C ASN A 95 -3.22 -0.54 -11.91
N PHE A 96 -2.75 0.18 -10.91
CA PHE A 96 -3.56 1.08 -10.08
C PHE A 96 -3.18 2.54 -10.31
N PHE A 97 -4.08 3.43 -9.89
CA PHE A 97 -3.80 4.86 -9.82
C PHE A 97 -3.74 5.30 -8.35
N VAL A 98 -2.85 6.24 -8.07
CA VAL A 98 -2.89 7.05 -6.85
C VAL A 98 -3.50 8.40 -7.23
N VAL A 99 -4.58 8.79 -6.56
CA VAL A 99 -5.39 9.96 -6.87
C VAL A 99 -5.44 10.95 -5.71
N ASN A 100 -5.19 12.22 -6.01
CA ASN A 100 -5.27 13.33 -5.06
C ASN A 100 -4.52 13.09 -3.75
N GLU A 101 -3.37 12.43 -3.81
CA GLU A 101 -2.57 12.11 -2.63
C GLU A 101 -1.73 13.34 -2.22
N PRO A 102 -2.03 13.97 -1.06
CA PRO A 102 -1.33 15.19 -0.65
C PRO A 102 0.17 14.97 -0.46
N LYS A 103 0.57 13.81 0.07
CA LYS A 103 1.98 13.49 0.30
C LYS A 103 2.77 13.40 -1.01
N LEU A 104 2.15 12.86 -2.05
CA LEU A 104 2.74 12.80 -3.39
C LEU A 104 2.91 14.20 -3.96
N ALA A 105 1.89 15.07 -3.82
CA ALA A 105 1.97 16.46 -4.24
C ALA A 105 3.08 17.24 -3.52
N SER A 106 3.28 16.99 -2.21
CA SER A 106 4.39 17.58 -1.44
C SER A 106 5.75 17.08 -1.94
N ILE A 107 5.93 15.77 -2.11
CA ILE A 107 7.22 15.20 -2.55
C ILE A 107 7.66 15.79 -3.89
N VAL A 108 6.76 15.90 -4.87
CA VAL A 108 7.14 16.40 -6.21
C VAL A 108 7.42 17.92 -6.26
N SER A 109 6.89 18.67 -5.28
CA SER A 109 7.03 20.11 -5.20
C SER A 109 8.24 20.54 -4.36
N THR A 110 8.81 19.61 -3.59
CA THR A 110 10.01 19.85 -2.78
C THR A 110 11.25 19.93 -3.67
N THR A 111 12.13 20.89 -3.39
CA THR A 111 13.45 20.99 -4.01
C THR A 111 14.44 20.11 -3.23
N PRO A 112 15.13 19.15 -3.88
CA PRO A 112 16.13 18.32 -3.21
C PRO A 112 17.25 19.17 -2.59
N ALA A 113 17.80 18.73 -1.46
CA ALA A 113 18.98 19.37 -0.89
C ALA A 113 20.16 19.26 -1.88
N GLY A 114 20.64 20.41 -2.38
CA GLY A 114 21.76 20.49 -3.34
C GLY A 114 21.35 20.62 -4.81
N ASP A 115 20.06 20.68 -5.13
CA ASP A 115 19.55 21.05 -6.46
C ASP A 115 18.81 22.40 -6.38
N SER A 116 18.75 23.14 -7.48
CA SER A 116 17.98 24.38 -7.62
C SER A 116 16.59 24.15 -8.22
N ARG A 117 16.29 22.93 -8.67
CA ARG A 117 15.05 22.57 -9.35
C ARG A 117 14.24 21.56 -8.53
N SER A 118 12.93 21.78 -8.41
CA SER A 118 12.01 20.79 -7.83
C SER A 118 11.86 19.57 -8.74
N LEU A 119 11.39 18.42 -8.21
CA LEU A 119 11.19 17.24 -9.07
C LEU A 119 10.23 17.51 -10.24
N ASN A 120 9.19 18.33 -10.04
CA ASN A 120 8.31 18.76 -11.13
C ASN A 120 9.05 19.48 -12.26
N GLN A 121 10.11 20.23 -11.94
CA GLN A 121 10.97 20.85 -12.94
C GLN A 121 11.95 19.84 -13.56
N ALA A 122 12.37 18.82 -12.81
CA ALA A 122 13.25 17.74 -13.28
C ALA A 122 12.56 16.78 -14.27
N VAL A 123 11.24 16.56 -14.13
CA VAL A 123 10.45 15.63 -14.96
C VAL A 123 10.09 16.20 -16.36
N LYS A 124 10.60 17.39 -16.76
CA LYS A 124 10.42 18.00 -18.10
C LYS A 124 8.98 17.98 -18.66
N GLY A 125 7.99 18.05 -17.78
CA GLY A 125 6.57 18.01 -18.12
C GLY A 125 5.79 18.02 -16.82
N LYS A 126 4.71 18.82 -16.77
CA LYS A 126 3.84 18.94 -15.60
C LYS A 126 3.39 17.54 -15.19
N LEU A 127 4.03 16.94 -14.19
CA LEU A 127 3.55 15.69 -13.62
C LEU A 127 2.22 16.01 -12.98
N ASP A 128 1.14 15.56 -13.60
CA ASP A 128 -0.17 15.66 -12.99
C ASP A 128 -0.20 14.73 -11.78
N THR A 129 -0.02 15.33 -10.59
CA THR A 129 -0.06 14.61 -9.32
C THR A 129 -1.46 14.37 -8.81
N SER A 130 -2.48 14.92 -9.47
CA SER A 130 -3.87 14.59 -9.13
C SER A 130 -4.21 13.14 -9.46
N ARG A 131 -3.49 12.52 -10.42
CA ARG A 131 -3.68 11.12 -10.79
C ARG A 131 -2.42 10.51 -11.39
N VAL A 132 -1.77 9.62 -10.64
CA VAL A 132 -0.52 8.99 -11.05
C VAL A 132 -0.69 7.48 -11.19
N LYS A 133 -0.27 6.95 -12.34
CA LYS A 133 -0.32 5.52 -12.65
C LYS A 133 0.88 4.78 -12.08
N PHE A 134 0.62 3.65 -11.44
CA PHE A 134 1.62 2.66 -11.08
C PHE A 134 1.29 1.31 -11.74
N GLU A 135 2.31 0.70 -12.32
CA GLU A 135 2.20 -0.61 -12.97
C GLU A 135 2.37 -1.74 -11.96
N ARG A 136 3.19 -1.51 -10.93
CA ARG A 136 3.45 -2.48 -9.87
C ARG A 136 3.63 -1.80 -8.52
N GLY A 137 3.06 -2.39 -7.48
CA GLY A 137 3.42 -2.18 -6.09
C GLY A 137 3.81 -3.51 -5.46
N TYR A 138 4.83 -3.52 -4.62
CA TYR A 138 5.25 -4.71 -3.88
C TYR A 138 5.76 -4.29 -2.51
N ALA A 139 5.50 -5.12 -1.49
CA ALA A 139 6.18 -5.04 -0.21
C ALA A 139 6.16 -6.39 0.49
N GLU A 140 7.20 -6.65 1.28
CA GLU A 140 7.16 -7.68 2.31
C GLU A 140 6.51 -7.12 3.56
N ILE A 141 5.72 -7.95 4.22
CA ILE A 141 4.87 -7.58 5.36
C ILE A 141 5.28 -8.41 6.57
N ASP A 142 5.40 -7.74 7.71
CA ASP A 142 5.38 -8.34 9.05
C ASP A 142 4.21 -7.71 9.82
N LYS A 143 3.16 -8.52 10.06
CA LYS A 143 1.93 -8.12 10.71
C LYS A 143 1.80 -8.83 12.06
N GLY A 144 1.94 -8.09 13.15
CA GLY A 144 1.68 -8.62 14.50
C GLY A 144 0.50 -7.94 15.19
N SER A 145 0.40 -8.12 16.52
CA SER A 145 -0.65 -7.48 17.31
C SER A 145 -0.40 -5.98 17.42
N GLY A 146 -1.31 -5.19 16.85
CA GLY A 146 -1.25 -3.73 16.89
C GLY A 146 -0.18 -3.07 16.02
N TYR A 147 0.58 -3.80 15.19
CA TYR A 147 1.54 -3.16 14.27
C TYR A 147 1.49 -3.74 12.85
N LEU A 148 2.03 -2.99 11.89
CA LEU A 148 2.33 -3.44 10.54
C LEU A 148 3.65 -2.83 10.08
N LYS A 149 4.62 -3.69 9.77
CA LYS A 149 5.93 -3.31 9.23
C LYS A 149 6.03 -3.73 7.77
N LEU A 150 6.64 -2.86 6.97
CA LEU A 150 6.88 -3.05 5.54
C LEU A 150 8.39 -3.04 5.27
N THR A 151 8.86 -4.02 4.50
CA THR A 151 10.25 -4.10 4.02
C THR A 151 10.27 -4.32 2.52
N ASN A 152 11.38 -3.93 1.87
CA ASN A 152 11.57 -4.10 0.42
C ASN A 152 10.41 -3.52 -0.41
N GLY A 153 9.81 -2.42 0.08
CA GLY A 153 8.68 -1.77 -0.56
C GLY A 153 9.12 -1.08 -1.84
N VAL A 154 8.38 -1.29 -2.93
CA VAL A 154 8.61 -0.63 -4.22
C VAL A 154 7.29 -0.32 -4.90
N LEU A 155 7.15 0.91 -5.41
CA LEU A 155 6.15 1.26 -6.42
C LEU A 155 6.88 1.62 -7.71
N ARG A 156 6.41 1.07 -8.83
CA ARG A 156 6.95 1.34 -10.16
C ARG A 156 5.86 1.85 -11.08
N GLY A 157 6.08 3.02 -11.64
CA GLY A 157 5.26 3.60 -12.69
C GLY A 157 6.11 4.06 -13.88
N PRO A 158 5.47 4.50 -14.97
CA PRO A 158 6.16 4.88 -16.21
C PRO A 158 6.96 6.19 -16.10
N ARG A 159 6.61 7.05 -15.12
CA ARG A 159 7.26 8.36 -14.92
C ARG A 159 8.02 8.45 -13.60
N ILE A 160 7.57 7.70 -12.60
CA ILE A 160 8.10 7.76 -11.24
C ILE A 160 8.15 6.34 -10.65
N GLY A 161 9.16 6.10 -9.84
CA GLY A 161 9.27 4.96 -8.96
C GLY A 161 9.56 5.44 -7.55
N THR A 162 9.26 4.60 -6.56
CA THR A 162 9.62 4.86 -5.18
C THR A 162 9.98 3.57 -4.48
N THR A 163 10.93 3.64 -3.56
CA THR A 163 11.18 2.59 -2.57
C THR A 163 10.72 3.08 -1.21
N PHE A 164 10.26 2.17 -0.36
CA PHE A 164 9.85 2.51 1.00
C PHE A 164 10.04 1.33 1.96
N GLN A 165 10.24 1.64 3.23
CA GLN A 165 10.31 0.68 4.31
C GLN A 165 10.01 1.36 5.64
N GLY A 166 9.63 0.57 6.64
CA GLY A 166 9.40 1.06 8.00
C GLY A 166 8.12 0.52 8.63
N ILE A 167 7.61 1.23 9.62
CA ILE A 167 6.41 0.92 10.38
C ILE A 167 5.25 1.73 9.79
N LEU A 168 4.27 1.06 9.19
CA LEU A 168 3.07 1.72 8.69
C LEU A 168 2.19 2.19 9.84
N TYR A 169 2.06 1.36 10.87
CA TYR A 169 1.47 1.74 12.15
C TYR A 169 2.03 0.86 13.28
N ASP A 170 2.20 1.46 14.46
CA ASP A 170 2.49 0.76 15.72
C ASP A 170 1.25 0.70 16.63
N GLN A 171 1.43 0.19 17.85
CA GLN A 171 0.35 0.03 18.84
C GLN A 171 -0.27 1.37 19.28
N ASN A 172 0.48 2.46 19.14
CA ASN A 172 0.04 3.82 19.44
C ASN A 172 -0.50 4.53 18.18
N ASN A 173 -0.66 3.79 17.07
CA ASN A 173 -1.05 4.30 15.76
C ASN A 173 -0.06 5.34 15.17
N ASN A 174 1.21 5.28 15.58
CA ASN A 174 2.27 6.08 15.01
C ASN A 174 2.80 5.42 13.74
N MET A 175 3.21 6.26 12.79
CA MET A 175 3.82 5.85 11.53
C MET A 175 5.26 6.35 11.48
N ASP A 176 6.16 5.50 11.04
CA ASP A 176 7.57 5.79 10.81
C ASP A 176 8.01 5.10 9.52
N MET A 177 8.02 5.85 8.41
CA MET A 177 8.41 5.33 7.11
C MET A 177 9.47 6.20 6.45
N THR A 178 10.47 5.53 5.88
CA THR A 178 11.48 6.14 5.04
C THR A 178 11.40 5.57 3.63
N GLY A 179 11.87 6.33 2.66
CA GLY A 179 11.92 5.88 1.29
C GLY A 179 12.65 6.85 0.37
N THR A 180 12.73 6.46 -0.89
CA THR A 180 13.39 7.23 -1.94
C THR A 180 12.45 7.40 -3.11
N PHE A 181 12.30 8.64 -3.56
CA PHE A 181 11.55 8.94 -4.76
C PHE A 181 12.50 9.05 -5.96
N MET A 182 12.24 8.28 -7.01
CA MET A 182 13.08 8.21 -8.19
C MET A 182 12.25 8.54 -9.44
N PRO A 183 12.50 9.67 -10.12
CA PRO A 183 11.97 9.87 -11.46
C PRO A 183 12.53 8.80 -12.42
N VAL A 184 11.67 8.20 -13.24
CA VAL A 184 12.11 7.23 -14.25
C VAL A 184 12.56 8.02 -15.47
N TYR A 185 13.84 8.41 -15.48
CA TYR A 185 14.45 8.96 -16.69
C TYR A 185 14.61 7.85 -17.72
N GLY A 186 14.25 8.14 -18.98
CA GLY A 186 14.52 7.22 -20.09
C GLY A 186 16.02 6.93 -20.16
N LEU A 187 16.37 5.66 -20.41
CA LEU A 187 17.73 5.14 -20.57
C LEU A 187 18.55 5.96 -21.58
N ASN A 188 19.15 7.08 -21.16
CA ASN A 188 20.29 7.68 -21.83
C ASN A 188 21.05 8.65 -20.90
N ARG A 189 21.94 8.01 -20.13
CA ARG A 189 23.34 8.43 -19.91
C ARG A 189 23.61 9.69 -19.05
N ILE A 190 24.32 9.37 -17.96
CA ILE A 190 25.41 10.10 -17.28
C ILE A 190 25.06 11.31 -16.38
N PHE A 191 25.66 11.27 -15.20
CA PHE A 191 25.83 12.29 -14.16
C PHE A 191 24.81 12.32 -13.02
N GLY A 192 25.20 11.65 -11.93
CA GLY A 192 24.99 12.13 -10.56
C GLY A 192 23.55 12.36 -10.13
N GLU A 193 22.70 11.35 -10.22
CA GLU A 193 21.40 11.39 -9.56
C GLU A 193 21.60 11.16 -8.07
N LEU A 194 21.49 12.23 -7.27
CA LEU A 194 21.39 12.07 -5.83
C LEU A 194 19.99 11.54 -5.51
N PRO A 195 19.85 10.28 -5.04
CA PRO A 195 18.58 9.80 -4.54
C PRO A 195 18.13 10.73 -3.40
N ILE A 196 16.88 11.18 -3.46
CA ILE A 196 16.30 11.96 -2.38
C ILE A 196 15.92 10.98 -1.29
N VAL A 197 16.77 10.90 -0.27
CA VAL A 197 16.51 10.12 0.94
C VAL A 197 15.83 11.06 1.94
N GLY A 198 14.62 10.70 2.37
CA GLY A 198 13.88 11.47 3.37
C GLY A 198 12.98 10.56 4.21
N ALA A 199 12.62 11.03 5.40
CA ALA A 199 11.48 10.47 6.11
C ALA A 199 10.23 10.78 5.28
N LEU A 200 9.58 9.75 4.74
CA LEU A 200 8.38 9.96 3.94
C LEU A 200 7.20 10.30 4.84
N LEU A 201 7.15 9.75 6.05
CA LEU A 201 5.98 9.80 6.93
C LEU A 201 6.38 9.72 8.41
N GLY A 202 6.15 10.80 9.17
CA GLY A 202 6.30 10.85 10.63
C GLY A 202 5.19 11.64 11.33
N ASN A 203 4.74 11.12 12.49
CA ASN A 203 3.81 11.67 13.50
C ASN A 203 2.28 11.50 13.35
N GLY A 204 1.85 10.35 12.82
CA GLY A 204 0.46 9.86 12.97
C GLY A 204 -0.43 10.15 11.75
N ARG A 205 -1.52 9.36 11.59
CA ARG A 205 -2.38 9.38 10.40
C ARG A 205 -2.96 10.77 10.06
N ASP A 206 -3.08 11.68 11.04
CA ASP A 206 -3.75 12.98 10.91
C ASP A 206 -2.88 14.20 11.29
N ARG A 207 -1.60 14.02 11.64
CA ARG A 207 -0.70 15.13 11.99
C ARG A 207 0.65 14.94 11.32
N GLY A 208 0.87 15.69 10.26
CA GLY A 208 2.14 15.65 9.54
C GLY A 208 3.29 16.15 10.39
N LEU A 209 4.50 15.67 10.06
CA LEU A 209 5.65 16.54 9.84
C LEU A 209 6.46 16.04 8.63
N ILE A 210 6.88 17.01 7.82
CA ILE A 210 7.83 16.88 6.71
C ILE A 210 9.19 17.39 7.22
N GLY A 211 10.24 16.62 6.97
CA GLY A 211 11.63 16.94 7.27
C GLY A 211 12.51 15.72 7.07
#